data_AF-A0A0G0T2K8-F1
#
_entry.id   AF-A0A0G0T2K8-F1
#
_cell.length_a   1.000
_cell.length_b   1.000
_cell.length_c   1.000
_cell.angle_alpha   90.00
_cell.angle_beta   90.00
_cell.angle_gamma   90.00
#
_symmetry.space_group_name_H-M   'P 1'
#
loop_
_entity.id
_entity.type
_entity.pdbx_description
1 polymer ?
#
loop_
_entity_poly.entity_id
_entity_poly.type
_entity_poly.pdbx_seq_one_letter_code
_entity_poly.pdbx_strand_id
1 'polypeptide(L)' 'RFKEHNSGKNFSTAPRKPFDLIYYEAYLLKTDAEARERYLKTSMGRRVIRKQLKNYLETLP' A
#
# COMPACT_ATOMS: atom_id res chain seq x y z
N ARG A 1 4.43 -4.97 10.47
CA ARG A 1 4.13 -3.96 9.43
C ARG A 1 2.77 -3.28 9.61
N PHE A 2 1.59 -3.82 9.27
CA PHE A 2 0.31 -3.06 9.41
C PHE A 2 -0.02 -2.64 10.85
N LYS A 3 -0.04 -3.60 11.79
CA LYS A 3 -0.23 -3.33 13.23
C LYS A 3 0.82 -2.34 13.78
N GLU A 4 2.03 -2.39 13.24
CA GLU A 4 3.14 -1.54 13.65
C GLU A 4 2.97 -0.10 13.14
N HIS A 5 2.56 0.09 11.89
CA HIS A 5 2.22 1.42 11.36
C HIS A 5 1.05 2.05 12.14
N ASN A 6 0.02 1.26 12.48
CA ASN A 6 -1.09 1.72 13.32
C ASN A 6 -0.71 1.91 14.80
N SER A 7 0.39 1.32 15.27
CA SER A 7 0.90 1.59 16.62
C SER A 7 1.53 2.98 16.76
N GLY A 8 1.83 3.68 15.66
CA GLY A 8 2.38 5.05 15.69
C GLY A 8 3.85 5.18 16.05
N LYS A 9 4.59 4.08 16.05
CA LYS A 9 6.02 4.07 16.42
C LYS A 9 6.94 4.73 15.39
N ASN A 10 6.43 5.07 14.20
CA ASN A 10 7.19 5.74 13.15
C ASN A 10 6.71 7.18 12.98
N PHE A 11 7.62 8.14 13.22
CA PHE A 11 7.40 9.58 13.19
C PHE A 11 6.68 10.07 11.92
N SER A 12 7.06 9.52 10.75
CA SER A 12 6.51 9.93 9.45
C SER A 12 5.08 9.41 9.18
N THR A 13 4.70 8.29 9.79
CA THR A 13 3.38 7.65 9.59
C THR A 13 2.42 7.89 10.75
N ALA A 14 2.93 8.28 11.92
CA ALA A 14 2.13 8.50 13.13
C ALA A 14 1.01 9.53 12.97
N PRO A 15 1.18 10.67 12.26
CA PRO A 15 0.12 11.67 12.10
C PRO A 15 -1.01 11.25 11.16
N ARG A 16 -0.82 10.18 10.37
CA ARG A 16 -1.76 9.75 9.31
C ARG A 16 -2.59 8.53 9.70
N LYS A 17 -2.53 8.14 10.97
CA LYS A 17 -3.32 7.04 11.52
C LYS A 17 -4.77 7.50 11.80
N PRO A 18 -5.76 6.58 11.76
CA PRO A 18 -5.63 5.16 11.47
C PRO A 18 -5.44 4.87 9.97
N PHE A 19 -4.67 3.83 9.65
CA PHE A 19 -4.61 3.29 8.29
C PHE A 19 -5.56 2.11 8.15
N ASP A 20 -6.34 2.13 7.06
CA ASP A 20 -7.17 0.99 6.64
C ASP A 20 -6.44 0.17 5.58
N LEU A 21 -6.50 -1.16 5.72
CA LEU A 21 -5.91 -2.08 4.74
C LEU A 21 -6.91 -2.32 3.61
N ILE A 22 -6.74 -1.58 2.51
CA ILE A 22 -7.64 -1.65 1.34
C ILE A 22 -7.20 -2.66 0.28
N TYR A 23 -5.91 -3.03 0.27
CA TYR A 23 -5.32 -3.93 -0.71
C TYR A 23 -3.98 -4.49 -0.22
N TYR A 24 -3.68 -5.75 -0.52
CA TYR A 24 -2.37 -6.34 -0.35
C TYR A 24 -2.10 -7.41 -1.42
N GLU A 25 -0.82 -7.68 -1.66
CA GLU A 25 -0.38 -8.76 -2.53
C GLU A 25 0.53 -9.70 -1.73
N ALA A 26 0.44 -10.99 -2.02
CA ALA A 26 1.27 -12.02 -1.42
C ALA A 26 2.08 -12.74 -2.52
N TYR A 27 3.34 -13.05 -2.21
CA TYR A 27 4.30 -13.68 -3.11
C TYR A 27 4.98 -14.84 -2.40
N LEU A 28 5.31 -15.89 -3.15
CA LEU A 28 6.07 -17.03 -2.62
C LEU A 28 7.56 -16.71 -2.49
N LEU A 29 8.10 -15.95 -3.45
CA LEU A 29 9.50 -15.55 -3.46
C LEU A 29 9.67 -14.10 -2.99
N LYS A 30 10.67 -13.88 -2.14
CA LYS A 30 11.00 -12.54 -1.63
C LYS A 30 11.42 -11.59 -2.76
N THR A 31 12.16 -12.10 -3.75
CA THR A 31 12.63 -11.32 -4.91
C THR A 31 11.48 -10.74 -5.73
N ASP A 32 10.38 -11.49 -5.86
CA ASP A 32 9.20 -11.04 -6.59
C ASP A 32 8.47 -9.94 -5.82
N ALA A 33 8.32 -10.11 -4.50
CA ALA A 33 7.77 -9.07 -3.62
C ALA A 33 8.59 -7.77 -3.67
N GLU A 34 9.92 -7.87 -3.68
CA GLU A 34 10.82 -6.71 -3.76
C GLU A 34 10.80 -6.02 -5.12
N ALA A 35 10.78 -6.78 -6.22
CA ALA A 35 10.62 -6.24 -7.56
C ALA A 35 9.28 -5.50 -7.69
N ARG A 36 8.21 -6.09 -7.16
CA ARG A 36 6.88 -5.48 -7.13
C ARG A 36 6.86 -4.22 -6.28
N GLU A 37 7.39 -4.25 -5.06
CA GLU A 37 7.42 -3.08 -4.17
C GLU A 37 8.16 -1.90 -4.83
N ARG A 38 9.29 -2.17 -5.50
CA ARG A 38 10.03 -1.15 -6.27
C ARG A 38 9.19 -0.59 -7.41
N TYR A 39 8.55 -1.45 -8.19
CA TYR A 39 7.67 -1.01 -9.28
C TYR A 39 6.51 -0.16 -8.77
N LEU A 40 5.85 -0.55 -7.68
CA LEU A 40 4.71 0.17 -7.10
C LEU A 40 5.07 1.56 -6.56
N LYS A 41 6.33 1.79 -6.20
CA LYS A 41 6.83 3.11 -5.79
C LYS A 41 7.00 4.09 -6.96
N THR A 42 7.03 3.61 -8.21
CA THR A 42 7.11 4.44 -9.42
C THR A 42 5.79 5.14 -9.75
N SER A 43 5.83 6.16 -10.62
CA SER A 43 4.62 6.83 -11.12
C SER A 43 3.69 5.86 -11.86
N MET A 44 4.25 4.96 -12.67
CA MET A 44 3.50 3.97 -13.43
C MET A 44 2.86 2.92 -12.51
N GLY A 45 3.61 2.42 -11.52
CA GLY A 45 3.07 1.49 -10.52
C GLY A 45 1.90 2.07 -9.75
N ARG A 46 1.96 3.34 -9.35
CA ARG A 46 0.84 4.05 -8.73
C ARG A 46 -0.38 4.13 -9.65
N ARG A 47 -0.20 4.36 -10.96
CA ARG A 47 -1.30 4.37 -11.94
C ARG A 47 -1.96 3.01 -12.06
N VAL A 48 -1.17 1.92 -12.03
CA VAL A 48 -1.71 0.55 -12.06
C VAL A 48 -2.58 0.27 -10.85
N ILE A 49 -2.12 0.57 -9.62
CA ILE A 49 -2.95 0.37 -8.42
C ILE A 49 -4.25 1.17 -8.49
N ARG A 50 -4.20 2.45 -8.89
CA ARG A 50 -5.41 3.27 -9.02
C ARG A 50 -6.40 2.70 -10.04
N LYS A 51 -5.90 2.17 -11.16
CA LYS A 51 -6.73 1.51 -12.16
C LYS A 51 -7.33 0.22 -11.62
N GLN A 52 -6.56 -0.57 -10.89
CA GLN A 52 -7.00 -1.83 -10.31
C GLN A 52 -8.06 -1.63 -9.22
N LEU A 53 -7.90 -0.62 -8.37
CA LEU A 53 -8.82 -0.30 -7.28
C LEU A 53 -9.86 0.75 -7.66
N LYS A 54 -10.05 1.05 -8.96
CA LYS A 54 -10.86 2.17 -9.45
C LYS A 54 -12.23 2.24 -8.76
N ASN A 55 -12.99 1.15 -8.81
CA ASN A 55 -14.35 1.12 -8.28
C ASN A 55 -14.39 1.31 -6.76
N TYR A 56 -13.45 0.70 -6.02
CA TYR A 56 -13.38 0.88 -4.56
C TYR A 56 -13.00 2.32 -4.20
N LEU A 57 -12.02 2.90 -4.91
CA LEU A 57 -11.62 4.29 -4.68
C LEU A 57 -12.74 5.29 -5.00
N GLU A 58 -13.63 4.97 -5.93
CA GLU A 58 -14.84 5.76 -6.22
C GLU A 58 -15.91 5.69 -5.12
N THR A 59 -15.88 4.66 -4.25
CA THR A 59 -16.79 4.57 -3.09
C THR A 59 -16.33 5.34 -1.86
N LEU A 60 -15.08 5.83 -1.86
CA LEU A 60 -14.55 6.61 -0.74
C LEU A 60 -15.07 8.06 -0.82
N PRO A 61 -15.45 8.66 0.32
CA PRO A 61 -15.95 10.03 0.39
C PRO A 61 -14.88 11.09 0.08
#